data_AF-A0A3M9M4L6-F1
#
_entry.id   AF-A0A3M9M4L6-F1
#
_cell.length_a   1.000
_cell.length_b   1.000
_cell.length_c   1.000
_cell.angle_alpha   90.00
_cell.angle_beta   90.00
_cell.angle_gamma   90.00
#
_symmetry.space_group_name_H-M   'P 1'
#
loop_
_entity.id
_entity.type
_entity.pdbx_description
1 polymer ?
#
loop_
_entity_poly.entity_id
_entity_poly.type
_entity_poly.pdbx_seq_one_letter_code
_entity_poly.pdbx_strand_id
1 'polypeptide(L)'
;MTTHEPIVVIGSGLAGLTAARHVTGDSQPCRVLTSGAITGGAASMLAQGGIAAALDPDDSTALHAQDTWRAGAAAGDREVIRRITDVAPEVVHSLAGIGVRFDQRPDGELDLALEGGHSRPRVVHAGDRSGATITSTSANAASAWPDTEVLENHHVTELLTDEQGAISGVRVRTPEGSRVIETRRVILATGGLGGLWPHTTNPRTALGQGVALAARAGARTDDLHLVQFHPTGLDVPRDPMPLLTEALRGAGAVLLAGGVRFVDELQPRDVVAAAVWEQLMLDRTVYLDARGIPDVRTRFPEVTRLAGDCGLDLAGDLLPVRPALHYSMGGVTVDARSRTSVPGLWAAGEVSRTGLHGANRLASNSLLEAFVTGRVAASDASDWDGTWAPTVAPAEPATVVPRGVTSASAPMSLPAVRATLGAACGVLRDGPTLQAAVDAFEPHLGDDVAYVAWLIARSALAHPHSVGAHRRTDDVTEGAHV
;
A
#
# COMPACT_ATOMS: atom_id res chain seq x y z
N MET A 1 -16.64 18.57 -32.53
CA MET A 1 -16.19 18.36 -31.15
C MET A 1 -14.81 17.75 -31.24
N THR A 2 -13.76 18.47 -30.86
CA THR A 2 -12.44 17.87 -30.62
C THR A 2 -12.63 16.90 -29.47
N THR A 3 -12.62 15.60 -29.74
CA THR A 3 -12.64 14.59 -28.68
C THR A 3 -11.30 14.67 -27.98
N HIS A 4 -11.28 15.28 -26.79
CA HIS A 4 -10.09 15.29 -25.94
C HIS A 4 -9.69 13.84 -25.64
N GLU A 5 -8.39 13.57 -25.72
CA GLU A 5 -7.82 12.28 -25.37
C GLU A 5 -8.13 11.95 -23.89
N PRO A 6 -8.61 10.74 -23.58
CA PRO A 6 -8.99 10.41 -22.20
C PRO A 6 -7.77 10.25 -21.30
N ILE A 7 -7.87 10.74 -20.06
CA ILE A 7 -6.98 10.32 -18.97
C ILE A 7 -7.42 8.92 -18.53
N VAL A 8 -6.50 7.96 -18.56
CA VAL A 8 -6.76 6.58 -18.17
C VAL A 8 -6.22 6.32 -16.77
N VAL A 9 -7.11 6.05 -15.82
CA VAL A 9 -6.77 5.67 -14.44
C VAL A 9 -6.88 4.14 -14.33
N ILE A 10 -5.81 3.48 -13.89
CA ILE A 10 -5.76 2.02 -13.75
C ILE A 10 -5.83 1.65 -12.27
N GLY A 11 -6.97 1.13 -11.86
CA GLY A 11 -7.29 0.76 -10.48
C GLY A 11 -8.38 1.64 -9.88
N SER A 12 -9.32 1.02 -9.16
CA SER A 12 -10.47 1.69 -8.52
C SER A 12 -10.40 1.70 -6.99
N GLY A 13 -9.20 1.57 -6.42
CA GLY A 13 -8.97 1.87 -5.00
C GLY A 13 -9.08 3.37 -4.71
N LEU A 14 -8.85 3.76 -3.45
CA LEU A 14 -9.00 5.17 -3.04
C LEU A 14 -8.16 6.13 -3.90
N ALA A 15 -6.93 5.77 -4.26
CA ALA A 15 -6.08 6.61 -5.10
C ALA A 15 -6.66 6.86 -6.49
N GLY A 16 -7.18 5.80 -7.14
CA GLY A 16 -7.75 5.90 -8.48
C GLY A 16 -9.08 6.64 -8.50
N LEU A 17 -9.95 6.38 -7.51
CA LEU A 17 -11.21 7.14 -7.34
C LEU A 17 -10.93 8.62 -7.04
N THR A 18 -9.92 8.90 -6.21
CA THR A 18 -9.52 10.28 -5.93
C THR A 18 -8.96 10.95 -7.18
N ALA A 19 -8.14 10.25 -7.97
CA ALA A 19 -7.62 10.77 -9.22
C ALA A 19 -8.76 11.12 -10.19
N ALA A 20 -9.68 10.19 -10.43
CA ALA A 20 -10.81 10.42 -11.33
C ALA A 20 -11.69 11.59 -10.87
N ARG A 21 -11.93 11.75 -9.57
CA ARG A 21 -12.69 12.88 -9.01
C ARG A 21 -12.02 14.24 -9.28
N HIS A 22 -10.69 14.27 -9.30
CA HIS A 22 -9.88 15.48 -9.38
C HIS A 22 -9.30 15.72 -10.78
N VAL A 23 -9.77 14.99 -11.80
CA VAL A 23 -9.52 15.40 -13.18
C VAL A 23 -10.15 16.78 -13.39
N THR A 24 -9.38 17.69 -13.99
CA THR A 24 -9.78 19.08 -14.24
C THR A 24 -9.74 19.38 -15.74
N GLY A 25 -10.25 20.55 -16.12
CA GLY A 25 -10.41 20.96 -17.52
C GLY A 25 -11.81 20.67 -18.04
N ASP A 26 -12.43 21.66 -18.66
CA ASP A 26 -13.78 21.55 -19.21
C ASP A 26 -13.85 20.40 -20.21
N SER A 27 -14.73 19.42 -19.94
CA SER A 27 -14.96 18.27 -20.81
C SER A 27 -13.74 17.36 -21.06
N GLN A 28 -12.79 17.28 -20.11
CA GLN A 28 -11.68 16.33 -20.15
C GLN A 28 -12.17 14.90 -19.80
N PRO A 29 -12.18 13.94 -20.75
CA PRO A 29 -12.67 12.60 -20.47
C PRO A 29 -11.71 11.85 -19.52
N CYS A 30 -12.28 11.09 -18.59
CA CYS A 30 -11.57 10.21 -17.68
C CYS A 30 -12.13 8.79 -17.78
N ARG A 31 -11.26 7.79 -17.90
CA ARG A 31 -11.64 6.36 -17.88
C ARG A 31 -10.97 5.67 -16.71
N VAL A 32 -11.77 5.14 -15.78
CA VAL A 32 -11.28 4.33 -14.66
C VAL A 32 -11.40 2.86 -15.02
N LEU A 33 -10.29 2.14 -15.13
CA LEU A 33 -10.26 0.73 -15.46
C LEU A 33 -10.02 -0.09 -14.21
N THR A 34 -10.83 -1.10 -13.98
CA THR A 34 -10.65 -2.05 -12.88
C THR A 34 -10.92 -3.47 -13.34
N SER A 35 -10.13 -4.43 -12.84
CA SER A 35 -10.19 -5.82 -13.29
C SER A 35 -11.41 -6.59 -12.79
N GLY A 36 -12.14 -6.05 -11.80
CA GLY A 36 -13.37 -6.63 -11.27
C GLY A 36 -14.43 -5.54 -11.10
N ALA A 37 -15.21 -5.61 -10.01
CA ALA A 37 -16.12 -4.54 -9.62
C ALA A 37 -15.34 -3.33 -9.06
N ILE A 38 -15.94 -2.13 -9.08
CA ILE A 38 -15.35 -0.87 -8.65
C ILE A 38 -14.87 -0.89 -7.20
N THR A 39 -15.59 -1.58 -6.30
CA THR A 39 -15.18 -1.83 -4.91
C THR A 39 -14.57 -3.22 -4.70
N GLY A 40 -14.42 -4.02 -5.77
CA GLY A 40 -13.95 -5.40 -5.70
C GLY A 40 -12.43 -5.49 -5.61
N GLY A 41 -11.91 -6.19 -4.59
CA GLY A 41 -10.49 -6.57 -4.51
C GLY A 41 -9.51 -5.43 -4.21
N ALA A 42 -9.98 -4.23 -3.86
CA ALA A 42 -9.13 -3.11 -3.46
C ALA A 42 -8.71 -3.22 -1.99
N ALA A 43 -7.42 -3.12 -1.69
CA ALA A 43 -6.90 -3.11 -0.31
C ALA A 43 -7.46 -1.94 0.52
N SER A 44 -7.81 -0.82 -0.13
CA SER A 44 -8.48 0.32 0.52
C SER A 44 -9.77 -0.08 1.24
N MET A 45 -10.51 -1.08 0.76
CA MET A 45 -11.73 -1.58 1.42
C MET A 45 -11.45 -2.31 2.73
N LEU A 46 -10.23 -2.80 2.93
CA LEU A 46 -9.85 -3.61 4.11
C LEU A 46 -9.19 -2.77 5.21
N ALA A 47 -8.97 -1.48 4.99
CA ALA A 47 -8.36 -0.62 6.01
C ALA A 47 -9.33 -0.41 7.19
N GLN A 48 -8.87 -0.76 8.39
CA GLN A 48 -9.69 -0.70 9.62
C GLN A 48 -9.53 0.63 10.37
N GLY A 49 -8.28 1.07 10.60
CA GLY A 49 -7.93 2.24 11.42
C GLY A 49 -8.55 3.54 10.92
N GLY A 50 -7.81 4.35 10.15
CA GLY A 50 -8.37 5.60 9.64
C GLY A 50 -7.43 6.39 8.75
N ILE A 51 -7.65 7.70 8.74
CA ILE A 51 -6.77 8.68 8.10
C ILE A 51 -6.13 9.51 9.22
N ALA A 52 -4.81 9.54 9.25
CA ALA A 52 -4.09 10.43 10.16
C ALA A 52 -4.20 11.88 9.67
N ALA A 53 -4.72 12.77 10.52
CA ALA A 53 -4.79 14.21 10.26
C ALA A 53 -4.75 14.99 11.57
N ALA A 54 -3.82 15.95 11.69
CA ALA A 54 -3.70 16.81 12.85
C ALA A 54 -4.87 17.83 12.90
N LEU A 55 -5.93 17.48 13.63
CA LEU A 55 -7.17 18.27 13.75
C LEU A 55 -7.41 18.81 15.16
N ASP A 56 -6.81 18.18 16.17
CA ASP A 56 -6.95 18.60 17.57
C ASP A 56 -6.10 19.85 17.86
N PRO A 57 -6.57 20.79 18.69
CA PRO A 57 -5.81 21.99 19.08
C PRO A 57 -4.43 21.71 19.71
N ASP A 58 -4.27 20.56 20.38
CA ASP A 58 -3.01 20.14 21.01
C ASP A 58 -2.09 19.32 20.07
N ASP A 59 -2.46 19.21 18.78
CA ASP A 59 -1.69 18.58 17.71
C ASP A 59 -1.25 19.60 16.65
N SER A 60 -0.38 19.18 15.72
CA SER A 60 0.00 20.01 14.57
C SER A 60 0.50 19.17 13.40
N THR A 61 0.44 19.72 12.19
CA THR A 61 1.00 19.07 10.99
C THR A 61 2.51 18.83 11.14
N ALA A 62 3.22 19.70 11.87
CA ALA A 62 4.63 19.53 12.21
C ALA A 62 4.90 18.32 13.12
N LEU A 63 4.04 18.07 14.12
CA LEU A 63 4.12 16.87 14.95
C LEU A 63 3.80 15.60 14.14
N HIS A 64 2.79 15.65 13.27
CA HIS A 64 2.48 14.55 12.36
C HIS A 64 3.63 14.24 11.38
N ALA A 65 4.26 15.27 10.82
CA ALA A 65 5.46 15.14 9.99
C ALA A 65 6.63 14.52 10.77
N GLN A 66 6.84 14.95 12.02
CA GLN A 66 7.89 14.41 12.87
C GLN A 66 7.68 12.93 13.20
N ASP A 67 6.45 12.54 13.55
CA ASP A 67 6.11 11.14 13.83
C ASP A 67 6.26 10.27 12.57
N THR A 68 5.85 10.78 11.40
CA THR A 68 6.02 10.09 10.11
C THR A 68 7.50 9.86 9.80
N TRP A 69 8.33 10.88 9.99
CA TRP A 69 9.78 10.80 9.77
C TRP A 69 10.46 9.80 10.72
N ARG A 70 10.08 9.82 12.00
CA ARG A 70 10.62 8.89 13.01
C ARG A 70 10.18 7.44 12.73
N ALA A 71 8.90 7.23 12.48
CA ALA A 71 8.36 5.91 12.15
C ALA A 71 8.98 5.35 10.86
N GLY A 72 9.32 6.22 9.90
CA GLY A 72 10.05 5.88 8.67
C GLY A 72 11.54 5.61 8.83
N ALA A 73 12.02 5.40 10.06
CA ALA A 73 13.42 5.21 10.43
C ALA A 73 14.35 6.31 9.88
N ALA A 74 13.86 7.55 9.82
CA ALA A 74 14.59 8.67 9.24
C ALA A 74 15.07 8.43 7.80
N ALA A 75 14.28 7.71 6.98
CA ALA A 75 14.60 7.42 5.58
C ALA A 75 13.61 8.02 4.54
N GLY A 76 12.50 8.62 4.95
CA GLY A 76 11.59 9.36 4.07
C GLY A 76 12.09 10.72 3.54
N ASP A 77 11.45 11.25 2.51
CA ASP A 77 11.72 12.60 2.02
C ASP A 77 10.99 13.61 2.93
N ARG A 78 11.74 14.46 3.63
CA ARG A 78 11.19 15.41 4.61
C ARG A 78 10.23 16.43 3.98
N GLU A 79 10.47 16.84 2.74
CA GLU A 79 9.58 17.78 2.04
C GLU A 79 8.31 17.09 1.55
N VAL A 80 8.41 15.83 1.08
CA VAL A 80 7.22 15.02 0.77
C VAL A 80 6.37 14.81 2.02
N ILE A 81 6.98 14.39 3.13
CA ILE A 81 6.30 14.19 4.42
C ILE A 81 5.56 15.47 4.83
N ARG A 82 6.26 16.61 4.82
CA ARG A 82 5.67 17.90 5.19
C ARG A 82 4.47 18.25 4.31
N ARG A 83 4.61 18.19 2.98
CA ARG A 83 3.50 18.52 2.06
C ARG A 83 2.28 17.64 2.25
N ILE A 84 2.46 16.34 2.46
CA ILE A 84 1.34 15.41 2.63
C ILE A 84 0.66 15.61 3.98
N THR A 85 1.42 15.79 5.05
CA THR A 85 0.88 16.00 6.41
C THR A 85 0.23 17.37 6.57
N ASP A 86 0.73 18.42 5.92
CA ASP A 86 0.12 19.75 5.91
C ASP A 86 -1.29 19.75 5.29
N VAL A 87 -1.52 18.88 4.31
CA VAL A 87 -2.79 18.75 3.58
C VAL A 87 -3.77 17.80 4.27
N ALA A 88 -3.32 16.98 5.21
CA ALA A 88 -4.14 15.93 5.83
C ALA A 88 -5.46 16.43 6.44
N PRO A 89 -5.52 17.59 7.13
CA PRO A 89 -6.79 18.14 7.62
C PRO A 89 -7.79 18.41 6.49
N GLU A 90 -7.35 18.97 5.36
CA GLU A 90 -8.20 19.27 4.20
C GLU A 90 -8.77 17.99 3.57
N VAL A 91 -8.00 16.89 3.60
CA VAL A 91 -8.46 15.58 3.09
C VAL A 91 -9.68 15.09 3.84
N VAL A 92 -9.69 15.22 5.18
CA VAL A 92 -10.84 14.82 6.01
C VAL A 92 -12.07 15.64 5.64
N HIS A 93 -11.93 16.95 5.46
CA HIS A 93 -13.01 17.82 5.01
C HIS A 93 -13.51 17.46 3.60
N SER A 94 -12.60 17.16 2.68
CA SER A 94 -12.93 16.75 1.30
C SER A 94 -13.73 15.46 1.28
N LEU A 95 -13.34 14.48 2.10
CA LEU A 95 -14.04 13.20 2.23
C LEU A 95 -15.42 13.38 2.88
N ALA A 96 -15.52 14.21 3.91
CA ALA A 96 -16.81 14.55 4.51
C ALA A 96 -17.74 15.22 3.48
N GLY A 97 -17.20 16.09 2.62
CA GLY A 97 -17.92 16.78 1.55
C GLY A 97 -18.53 15.86 0.48
N ILE A 98 -17.93 14.67 0.24
CA ILE A 98 -18.50 13.65 -0.64
C ILE A 98 -19.42 12.65 0.09
N GLY A 99 -19.68 12.88 1.37
CA GLY A 99 -20.65 12.12 2.17
C GLY A 99 -20.05 11.10 3.13
N VAL A 100 -18.73 11.05 3.31
CA VAL A 100 -18.13 10.18 4.33
C VAL A 100 -18.57 10.66 5.71
N ARG A 101 -19.07 9.74 6.54
CA ARG A 101 -19.46 10.01 7.92
C ARG A 101 -18.39 9.45 8.85
N PHE A 102 -17.62 10.34 9.46
CA PHE A 102 -16.66 10.01 10.50
C PHE A 102 -17.32 10.00 11.87
N ASP A 103 -16.77 9.22 12.78
CA ASP A 103 -17.30 9.10 14.13
C ASP A 103 -17.06 10.40 14.91
N GLN A 104 -18.02 10.72 15.76
CA GLN A 104 -18.00 11.92 16.60
C GLN A 104 -18.22 11.51 18.06
N ARG A 105 -17.57 12.25 18.96
CA ARG A 105 -17.82 12.21 20.39
C ARG A 105 -19.18 12.85 20.72
N PRO A 106 -19.71 12.66 21.95
CA PRO A 106 -21.00 13.24 22.35
C PRO A 106 -21.09 14.77 22.28
N ASP A 107 -19.95 15.47 22.28
CA ASP A 107 -19.84 16.92 22.13
C ASP A 107 -19.91 17.39 20.66
N GLY A 108 -19.94 16.47 19.70
CA GLY A 108 -19.98 16.74 18.26
C GLY A 108 -18.61 16.87 17.59
N GLU A 109 -17.52 16.84 18.36
CA GLU A 109 -16.17 16.82 17.83
C GLU A 109 -15.82 15.44 17.26
N LEU A 110 -14.84 15.37 16.35
CA LEU A 110 -14.39 14.10 15.78
C LEU A 110 -13.78 13.21 16.87
N ASP A 111 -14.09 11.92 16.81
CA ASP A 111 -13.40 10.91 17.62
C ASP A 111 -12.04 10.58 16.95
N LEU A 112 -10.96 10.72 17.71
CA LEU A 112 -9.58 10.60 17.22
C LEU A 112 -8.88 9.46 17.95
N ALA A 113 -8.50 8.42 17.21
CA ALA A 113 -7.75 7.30 17.76
C ALA A 113 -6.24 7.58 17.84
N LEU A 114 -5.57 6.86 18.76
CA LEU A 114 -4.12 6.77 18.86
C LEU A 114 -3.66 5.41 18.33
N GLU A 115 -2.74 5.43 17.38
CA GLU A 115 -2.09 4.23 16.81
C GLU A 115 -0.57 4.28 17.06
N GLY A 116 0.13 3.18 16.82
CA GLY A 116 1.57 3.04 17.08
C GLY A 116 2.41 4.06 16.29
N GLY A 117 3.45 4.56 16.94
CA GLY A 117 4.32 5.60 16.39
C GLY A 117 3.75 7.04 16.40
N HIS A 118 2.47 7.24 16.73
CA HIS A 118 1.90 8.58 16.89
C HIS A 118 2.18 9.15 18.28
N SER A 119 2.47 10.45 18.36
CA SER A 119 2.64 11.20 19.61
C SER A 119 1.35 11.88 20.11
N ARG A 120 0.31 11.95 19.25
CA ARG A 120 -1.01 12.50 19.54
C ARG A 120 -2.12 11.65 18.91
N PRO A 121 -3.31 11.57 19.53
CA PRO A 121 -4.49 11.03 18.86
C PRO A 121 -4.84 11.92 17.66
N ARG A 122 -4.83 11.33 16.46
CA ARG A 122 -5.07 12.08 15.21
C ARG A 122 -5.67 11.22 14.09
N VAL A 123 -6.02 9.98 14.41
CA VAL A 123 -6.56 9.05 13.41
C VAL A 123 -8.06 9.22 13.38
N VAL A 124 -8.57 9.88 12.34
CA VAL A 124 -10.01 10.02 12.09
C VAL A 124 -10.55 8.72 11.51
N HIS A 125 -11.64 8.21 12.05
CA HIS A 125 -12.19 6.90 11.68
C HIS A 125 -13.71 6.90 11.48
N ALA A 126 -14.22 5.80 10.93
CA ALA A 126 -15.64 5.50 10.77
C ALA A 126 -15.88 4.03 11.16
N GLY A 127 -16.18 3.81 12.44
CA GLY A 127 -15.99 2.55 13.13
C GLY A 127 -14.56 2.03 13.02
N ASP A 128 -14.39 0.70 13.08
CA ASP A 128 -13.15 0.00 12.78
C ASP A 128 -13.12 -0.54 11.33
N ARG A 129 -13.76 0.20 10.41
CA ARG A 129 -13.89 -0.13 8.98
C ARG A 129 -13.77 1.10 8.07
N SER A 130 -12.96 2.07 8.47
CA SER A 130 -12.81 3.37 7.81
C SER A 130 -12.58 3.27 6.31
N GLY A 131 -11.74 2.32 5.88
CA GLY A 131 -11.42 2.07 4.47
C GLY A 131 -12.63 1.69 3.63
N ALA A 132 -13.48 0.79 4.12
CA ALA A 132 -14.71 0.40 3.44
C ALA A 132 -15.67 1.58 3.32
N THR A 133 -15.89 2.33 4.41
CA THR A 133 -16.78 3.51 4.42
C THR A 133 -16.30 4.56 3.42
N ILE A 134 -15.01 4.93 3.46
CA ILE A 134 -14.42 5.95 2.58
C ILE A 134 -14.50 5.48 1.11
N THR A 135 -13.99 4.28 0.83
CA THR A 135 -13.84 3.81 -0.55
C THR A 135 -15.20 3.55 -1.21
N SER A 136 -16.17 2.95 -0.50
CA SER A 136 -17.52 2.77 -1.03
C SER A 136 -18.25 4.09 -1.25
N THR A 137 -18.08 5.08 -0.37
CA THR A 137 -18.69 6.40 -0.57
C THR A 137 -18.13 7.08 -1.82
N SER A 138 -16.80 7.06 -1.99
CA SER A 138 -16.13 7.57 -3.20
C SER A 138 -16.57 6.82 -4.47
N ALA A 139 -16.67 5.49 -4.41
CA ALA A 139 -17.09 4.66 -5.54
C ALA A 139 -18.55 4.94 -5.95
N ASN A 140 -19.45 5.08 -4.97
CA ASN A 140 -20.85 5.42 -5.23
C ASN A 140 -20.99 6.80 -5.89
N ALA A 141 -20.21 7.78 -5.42
CA ALA A 141 -20.18 9.12 -5.98
C ALA A 141 -19.64 9.15 -7.43
N ALA A 142 -18.79 8.19 -7.82
CA ALA A 142 -18.15 8.16 -9.15
C ALA A 142 -19.15 8.11 -10.32
N SER A 143 -20.31 7.48 -10.12
CA SER A 143 -21.38 7.41 -11.12
C SER A 143 -21.98 8.76 -11.51
N ALA A 144 -21.79 9.79 -10.67
CA ALA A 144 -22.32 11.13 -10.89
C ALA A 144 -21.26 12.14 -11.38
N TRP A 145 -20.00 11.71 -11.55
CA TRP A 145 -18.94 12.62 -12.00
C TRP A 145 -19.06 12.87 -13.51
N PRO A 146 -19.03 14.15 -13.94
CA PRO A 146 -19.06 14.47 -15.37
C PRO A 146 -17.83 13.90 -16.06
N ASP A 147 -18.00 13.52 -17.32
CA ASP A 147 -16.93 13.07 -18.22
C ASP A 147 -16.11 11.87 -17.71
N THR A 148 -16.58 11.16 -16.68
CA THR A 148 -15.94 9.99 -16.09
C THR A 148 -16.69 8.71 -16.45
N GLU A 149 -15.97 7.76 -17.04
CA GLU A 149 -16.47 6.42 -17.38
C GLU A 149 -15.74 5.38 -16.52
N VAL A 150 -16.48 4.58 -15.75
CA VAL A 150 -15.93 3.44 -15.01
C VAL A 150 -16.10 2.17 -15.83
N LEU A 151 -14.98 1.51 -16.11
CA LEU A 151 -14.88 0.29 -16.90
C LEU A 151 -14.50 -0.89 -15.99
N GLU A 152 -15.51 -1.59 -15.48
CA GLU A 152 -15.35 -2.82 -14.69
C GLU A 152 -15.00 -4.02 -15.57
N ASN A 153 -14.33 -5.04 -15.02
CA ASN A 153 -13.82 -6.21 -15.76
C ASN A 153 -12.85 -5.88 -16.90
N HIS A 154 -12.13 -4.75 -16.78
CA HIS A 154 -11.13 -4.29 -17.73
C HIS A 154 -9.74 -4.45 -17.14
N HIS A 155 -9.06 -5.53 -17.52
CA HIS A 155 -7.73 -5.84 -17.01
C HIS A 155 -6.65 -5.29 -17.95
N VAL A 156 -5.91 -4.28 -17.51
CA VAL A 156 -4.77 -3.75 -18.26
C VAL A 156 -3.63 -4.74 -18.25
N THR A 157 -3.21 -5.18 -19.44
CA THR A 157 -2.12 -6.15 -19.61
C THR A 157 -0.84 -5.50 -20.09
N GLU A 158 -0.86 -4.30 -20.67
CA GLU A 158 0.34 -3.67 -21.22
C GLU A 158 0.18 -2.15 -21.29
N LEU A 159 1.26 -1.42 -20.98
CA LEU A 159 1.42 -0.02 -21.33
C LEU A 159 2.12 0.03 -22.69
N LEU A 160 1.52 0.70 -23.66
CA LEU A 160 2.10 0.89 -24.99
C LEU A 160 2.90 2.18 -25.00
N THR A 161 4.09 2.13 -25.60
CA THR A 161 4.96 3.29 -25.76
C THR A 161 5.25 3.58 -27.24
N ASP A 162 5.53 4.84 -27.57
CA ASP A 162 6.02 5.26 -28.88
C ASP A 162 7.55 5.04 -29.02
N GLU A 163 8.11 5.41 -30.17
CA GLU A 163 9.54 5.28 -30.46
C GLU A 163 10.44 6.09 -29.53
N GLN A 164 9.88 7.12 -28.87
CA GLN A 164 10.57 7.97 -27.90
C GLN A 164 10.38 7.46 -26.46
N GLY A 165 9.67 6.34 -26.27
CA GLY A 165 9.40 5.75 -24.97
C GLY A 165 8.27 6.44 -24.19
N ALA A 166 7.51 7.34 -24.81
CA ALA A 166 6.35 7.97 -24.17
C ALA A 166 5.11 7.08 -24.28
N ILE A 167 4.20 7.16 -23.31
CA ILE A 167 2.93 6.43 -23.35
C ILE A 167 2.13 6.82 -24.60
N SER A 168 1.64 5.81 -25.32
CA SER A 168 0.79 5.92 -26.51
C SER A 168 -0.54 5.19 -26.38
N GLY A 169 -0.69 4.34 -25.35
CA GLY A 169 -1.97 3.74 -24.99
C GLY A 169 -1.84 2.63 -23.97
N VAL A 170 -2.94 1.92 -23.74
CA VAL A 170 -2.98 0.73 -22.88
C VAL A 170 -3.67 -0.43 -23.59
N ARG A 171 -3.11 -1.63 -23.46
CA ARG A 171 -3.76 -2.87 -23.91
C ARG A 171 -4.58 -3.44 -22.76
N VAL A 172 -5.84 -3.73 -23.05
CA VAL A 172 -6.84 -4.14 -22.06
C VAL A 172 -7.48 -5.45 -22.50
N ARG A 173 -7.49 -6.42 -21.59
CA ARG A 173 -8.29 -7.64 -21.72
C ARG A 173 -9.66 -7.42 -21.08
N THR A 174 -10.69 -7.73 -21.86
CA THR A 174 -12.11 -7.63 -21.50
C THR A 174 -12.78 -8.99 -21.69
N PRO A 175 -14.01 -9.21 -21.19
CA PRO A 175 -14.78 -10.41 -21.51
C PRO A 175 -14.97 -10.65 -23.02
N GLU A 176 -15.00 -9.58 -23.82
CA GLU A 176 -15.19 -9.62 -25.28
C GLU A 176 -13.88 -9.85 -26.05
N GLY A 177 -12.73 -9.80 -25.38
CA GLY A 177 -11.41 -9.99 -25.99
C GLY A 177 -10.40 -8.90 -25.62
N SER A 178 -9.32 -8.80 -26.39
CA SER A 178 -8.26 -7.81 -26.20
C SER A 178 -8.53 -6.57 -27.06
N ARG A 179 -8.37 -5.37 -26.48
CA ARG A 179 -8.48 -4.08 -27.18
C ARG A 179 -7.42 -3.10 -26.72
N VAL A 180 -7.21 -2.04 -27.49
CA VAL A 180 -6.31 -0.93 -27.14
C VAL A 180 -7.15 0.32 -26.85
N ILE A 181 -6.78 1.04 -25.79
CA ILE A 181 -7.26 2.40 -25.52
C ILE A 181 -6.08 3.32 -25.78
N GLU A 182 -6.17 4.11 -26.85
CA GLU A 182 -5.18 5.13 -27.17
C GLU A 182 -5.26 6.26 -26.14
N THR A 183 -4.11 6.60 -25.57
CA THR A 183 -3.95 7.69 -24.62
C THR A 183 -2.46 7.99 -24.41
N ARG A 184 -2.10 9.25 -24.17
CA ARG A 184 -0.79 9.70 -23.71
C ARG A 184 -0.79 9.98 -22.21
N ARG A 185 -1.91 9.73 -21.51
CA ARG A 185 -2.13 10.10 -20.11
C ARG A 185 -2.62 8.92 -19.30
N VAL A 186 -1.70 8.26 -18.58
CA VAL A 186 -2.00 7.10 -17.74
C VAL A 186 -1.63 7.35 -16.29
N ILE A 187 -2.57 7.13 -15.36
CA ILE A 187 -2.34 7.15 -13.92
C ILE A 187 -2.45 5.72 -13.39
N LEU A 188 -1.34 5.18 -12.87
CA LEU A 188 -1.33 3.91 -12.15
C LEU A 188 -1.81 4.09 -10.71
N ALA A 189 -2.86 3.37 -10.32
CA ALA A 189 -3.44 3.35 -8.98
C ALA A 189 -3.82 1.92 -8.56
N THR A 190 -2.97 0.94 -8.93
CA THR A 190 -3.27 -0.50 -8.88
C THR A 190 -3.16 -1.14 -7.49
N GLY A 191 -2.76 -0.37 -6.47
CA GLY A 191 -2.41 -0.89 -5.15
C GLY A 191 -1.06 -1.61 -5.13
N GLY A 192 -0.76 -2.25 -3.99
CA GLY A 192 0.52 -2.87 -3.74
C GLY A 192 0.72 -4.29 -4.28
N LEU A 193 1.70 -4.96 -3.69
CA LEU A 193 2.22 -6.27 -4.07
C LEU A 193 2.04 -7.31 -2.96
N GLY A 194 1.10 -7.05 -2.05
CA GLY A 194 1.01 -7.77 -0.80
C GLY A 194 0.56 -9.24 -0.90
N GLY A 195 -0.08 -9.61 -2.00
CA GLY A 195 -0.55 -10.96 -2.30
C GLY A 195 0.57 -11.94 -2.66
N LEU A 196 1.82 -11.47 -2.77
CA LEU A 196 3.00 -12.27 -3.10
C LEU A 196 3.61 -13.02 -1.90
N TRP A 197 3.15 -12.79 -0.67
CA TRP A 197 3.62 -13.51 0.52
C TRP A 197 2.64 -14.59 0.97
N PRO A 198 3.11 -15.65 1.64
CA PRO A 198 2.24 -16.70 2.15
C PRO A 198 1.31 -16.17 3.24
N HIS A 199 1.83 -15.32 4.14
CA HIS A 199 1.10 -14.67 5.22
C HIS A 199 0.85 -13.21 4.84
N THR A 200 -0.40 -12.85 4.60
CA THR A 200 -0.75 -11.50 4.14
C THR A 200 -2.12 -11.09 4.64
N THR A 201 -2.27 -9.80 4.88
CA THR A 201 -3.57 -9.14 5.15
C THR A 201 -4.16 -8.50 3.89
N ASN A 202 -3.44 -8.58 2.77
CA ASN A 202 -3.84 -7.98 1.51
C ASN A 202 -4.79 -8.89 0.71
N PRO A 203 -5.60 -8.32 -0.20
CA PRO A 203 -6.27 -9.12 -1.22
C PRO A 203 -5.27 -9.99 -1.97
N ARG A 204 -5.63 -11.25 -2.23
CA ARG A 204 -4.75 -12.19 -2.97
C ARG A 204 -4.47 -11.78 -4.41
N THR A 205 -5.22 -10.81 -4.93
CA THR A 205 -5.06 -10.20 -6.25
C THR A 205 -4.00 -9.10 -6.30
N ALA A 206 -3.50 -8.60 -5.17
CA ALA A 206 -2.46 -7.58 -5.08
C ALA A 206 -1.08 -8.16 -5.41
N LEU A 207 -0.82 -8.43 -6.70
CA LEU A 207 0.38 -9.13 -7.17
C LEU A 207 1.43 -8.18 -7.77
N GLY A 208 1.27 -6.87 -7.57
CA GLY A 208 2.19 -5.86 -8.11
C GLY A 208 2.05 -5.64 -9.62
N GLN A 209 0.85 -5.80 -10.20
CA GLN A 209 0.66 -5.65 -11.65
C GLN A 209 1.07 -4.26 -12.16
N GLY A 210 0.79 -3.19 -11.40
CA GLY A 210 1.22 -1.84 -11.78
C GLY A 210 2.74 -1.66 -11.76
N VAL A 211 3.44 -2.30 -10.81
CA VAL A 211 4.91 -2.33 -10.78
C VAL A 211 5.45 -3.04 -12.02
N ALA A 212 4.90 -4.22 -12.37
CA ALA A 212 5.27 -4.93 -13.58
C ALA A 212 5.04 -4.08 -14.84
N LEU A 213 3.83 -3.51 -14.99
CA LEU A 213 3.46 -2.66 -16.12
C LEU A 213 4.44 -1.49 -16.30
N ALA A 214 4.72 -0.76 -15.23
CA ALA A 214 5.61 0.40 -15.25
C ALA A 214 7.06 0.01 -15.54
N ALA A 215 7.61 -0.98 -14.82
CA ALA A 215 9.00 -1.38 -14.96
C ALA A 215 9.29 -1.93 -16.37
N ARG A 216 8.36 -2.69 -16.96
CA ARG A 216 8.49 -3.16 -18.35
C ARG A 216 8.40 -2.04 -19.38
N ALA A 217 7.67 -0.96 -19.09
CA ALA A 217 7.63 0.25 -19.89
C ALA A 217 8.86 1.14 -19.70
N GLY A 218 9.82 0.76 -18.85
CA GLY A 218 11.04 1.52 -18.58
C GLY A 218 10.92 2.52 -17.42
N ALA A 219 9.86 2.43 -16.61
CA ALA A 219 9.74 3.25 -15.41
C ALA A 219 10.70 2.78 -14.32
N ARG A 220 11.32 3.73 -13.63
CA ARG A 220 12.15 3.46 -12.46
C ARG A 220 11.30 2.92 -11.31
N THR A 221 11.79 1.88 -10.65
CA THR A 221 11.21 1.35 -9.40
C THR A 221 12.29 1.32 -8.33
N ASP A 222 11.99 1.84 -7.14
CA ASP A 222 12.91 1.86 -6.01
C ASP A 222 12.26 1.24 -4.78
N ASP A 223 13.11 0.85 -3.82
CA ASP A 223 12.73 0.45 -2.47
C ASP A 223 11.76 -0.73 -2.38
N LEU A 224 11.66 -1.57 -3.42
CA LEU A 224 10.76 -2.73 -3.44
C LEU A 224 11.03 -3.75 -2.33
N HIS A 225 12.20 -3.68 -1.69
CA HIS A 225 12.55 -4.45 -0.50
C HIS A 225 11.92 -3.90 0.79
N LEU A 226 11.50 -2.63 0.81
CA LEU A 226 10.83 -1.99 1.94
C LEU A 226 9.34 -2.37 1.91
N VAL A 227 9.05 -3.52 2.49
CA VAL A 227 7.71 -4.04 2.73
C VAL A 227 7.44 -4.13 4.22
N GLN A 228 6.25 -3.72 4.65
CA GLN A 228 5.86 -3.70 6.04
C GLN A 228 5.03 -4.95 6.38
N PHE A 229 5.43 -5.60 7.47
CA PHE A 229 4.65 -6.64 8.12
C PHE A 229 3.83 -6.01 9.25
N HIS A 230 2.52 -6.24 9.26
CA HIS A 230 1.70 -5.90 10.42
C HIS A 230 1.93 -6.95 11.50
N PRO A 231 2.17 -6.58 12.77
CA PRO A 231 2.53 -7.55 13.82
C PRO A 231 1.39 -8.50 14.22
N THR A 232 0.14 -8.07 14.03
CA THR A 232 -1.06 -8.76 14.54
C THR A 232 -2.00 -9.26 13.44
N GLY A 233 -1.48 -10.05 12.49
CA GLY A 233 -2.33 -10.87 11.63
C GLY A 233 -2.86 -12.07 12.41
N LEU A 234 -4.17 -12.31 12.40
CA LEU A 234 -4.80 -13.40 13.15
C LEU A 234 -4.37 -14.75 12.57
N ASP A 235 -3.70 -15.57 13.38
CA ASP A 235 -3.10 -16.84 12.97
C ASP A 235 -4.10 -17.99 13.04
N VAL A 236 -4.95 -18.05 12.02
CA VAL A 236 -6.07 -19.00 11.88
C VAL A 236 -6.10 -19.53 10.43
N PRO A 237 -6.79 -20.65 10.13
CA PRO A 237 -6.88 -21.20 8.78
C PRO A 237 -7.84 -20.39 7.87
N ARG A 238 -7.61 -19.08 7.75
CA ARG A 238 -8.33 -18.15 6.90
C ARG A 238 -7.34 -17.37 6.05
N ASP A 239 -7.65 -17.26 4.76
CA ASP A 239 -6.77 -16.63 3.77
C ASP A 239 -7.53 -15.64 2.87
N PRO A 240 -7.14 -14.36 2.76
CA PRO A 240 -6.08 -13.68 3.52
C PRO A 240 -6.35 -13.65 5.02
N MET A 241 -5.29 -13.42 5.80
CA MET A 241 -5.36 -13.38 7.25
C MET A 241 -6.19 -12.18 7.72
N PRO A 242 -7.15 -12.36 8.64
CA PRO A 242 -7.81 -11.24 9.30
C PRO A 242 -6.80 -10.33 10.00
N LEU A 243 -6.93 -9.04 9.80
CA LEU A 243 -6.15 -8.04 10.52
C LEU A 243 -6.80 -7.76 11.87
N LEU A 244 -6.03 -7.84 12.96
CA LEU A 244 -6.40 -7.24 14.24
C LEU A 244 -5.82 -5.84 14.29
N THR A 245 -6.68 -4.81 14.24
CA THR A 245 -6.28 -3.40 14.10
C THR A 245 -5.24 -2.97 15.12
N GLU A 246 -4.34 -2.08 14.69
CA GLU A 246 -3.37 -1.41 15.56
C GLU A 246 -4.03 -0.61 16.69
N ALA A 247 -5.24 -0.10 16.47
CA ALA A 247 -6.00 0.61 17.49
C ALA A 247 -6.31 -0.24 18.74
N LEU A 248 -6.29 -1.58 18.66
CA LEU A 248 -6.39 -2.45 19.85
C LEU A 248 -5.20 -2.26 20.78
N ARG A 249 -3.97 -2.16 20.23
CA ARG A 249 -2.75 -1.87 20.99
C ARG A 249 -2.82 -0.46 21.58
N GLY A 250 -3.26 0.52 20.78
CA GLY A 250 -3.55 1.89 21.24
C GLY A 250 -4.57 1.96 22.38
N ALA A 251 -5.52 1.02 22.41
CA ALA A 251 -6.52 0.89 23.46
C ALA A 251 -6.08 0.04 24.67
N GLY A 252 -4.84 -0.48 24.67
CA GLY A 252 -4.24 -1.19 25.80
C GLY A 252 -4.13 -2.71 25.64
N ALA A 253 -4.37 -3.28 24.46
CA ALA A 253 -4.10 -4.70 24.22
C ALA A 253 -2.58 -4.98 24.31
N VAL A 254 -2.22 -6.13 24.88
CA VAL A 254 -0.81 -6.52 25.08
C VAL A 254 -0.45 -7.77 24.29
N LEU A 255 0.83 -7.90 23.91
CA LEU A 255 1.36 -9.09 23.24
C LEU A 255 2.04 -10.01 24.24
N LEU A 256 1.61 -11.28 24.25
CA LEU A 256 2.06 -12.30 25.19
C LEU A 256 2.73 -13.47 24.47
N ALA A 257 3.86 -13.93 25.00
CA ALA A 257 4.51 -15.19 24.63
C ALA A 257 4.72 -16.02 25.90
N GLY A 258 4.17 -17.24 25.95
CA GLY A 258 4.18 -18.05 27.18
C GLY A 258 3.51 -17.37 28.39
N GLY A 259 2.54 -16.49 28.13
CA GLY A 259 1.84 -15.71 29.17
C GLY A 259 2.58 -14.46 29.67
N VAL A 260 3.74 -14.12 29.08
CA VAL A 260 4.57 -12.99 29.50
C VAL A 260 4.58 -11.91 28.41
N ARG A 261 4.42 -10.64 28.81
CA ARG A 261 4.58 -9.47 27.93
C ARG A 261 6.05 -9.29 27.56
N PHE A 262 6.35 -9.13 26.26
CA PHE A 262 7.73 -9.13 25.76
C PHE A 262 8.11 -7.90 24.91
N VAL A 263 7.17 -7.00 24.61
CA VAL A 263 7.41 -5.82 23.76
C VAL A 263 6.54 -4.65 24.23
N ASP A 264 6.97 -3.43 23.93
CA ASP A 264 6.13 -2.24 24.00
C ASP A 264 5.28 -2.13 22.72
N GLU A 265 3.97 -2.29 22.87
CA GLU A 265 3.01 -2.39 21.77
C GLU A 265 2.80 -1.07 21.00
N LEU A 266 3.26 0.08 21.53
CA LEU A 266 3.18 1.37 20.86
C LEU A 266 4.41 1.72 20.02
N GLN A 267 5.43 0.85 20.01
CA GLN A 267 6.57 0.96 19.11
C GLN A 267 6.13 0.87 17.64
N PRO A 268 6.95 1.38 16.69
CA PRO A 268 6.71 1.22 15.26
C PRO A 268 6.53 -0.24 14.83
N ARG A 269 5.77 -0.45 13.75
CA ARG A 269 5.38 -1.79 13.28
C ARG A 269 6.54 -2.73 12.99
N ASP A 270 7.63 -2.24 12.42
CA ASP A 270 8.80 -3.06 12.12
C ASP A 270 9.44 -3.62 13.40
N VAL A 271 9.49 -2.83 14.47
CA VAL A 271 10.00 -3.24 15.79
C VAL A 271 9.10 -4.32 16.39
N VAL A 272 7.78 -4.08 16.45
CA VAL A 272 6.84 -5.03 17.02
C VAL A 272 6.76 -6.31 16.18
N ALA A 273 6.76 -6.22 14.85
CA ALA A 273 6.72 -7.37 13.97
C ALA A 273 7.98 -8.25 14.08
N ALA A 274 9.15 -7.64 14.23
CA ALA A 274 10.39 -8.37 14.49
C ALA A 274 10.35 -9.08 15.85
N ALA A 275 9.93 -8.38 16.91
CA ALA A 275 9.82 -8.98 18.24
C ALA A 275 8.84 -10.18 18.24
N VAL A 276 7.71 -10.08 17.54
CA VAL A 276 6.78 -11.21 17.37
C VAL A 276 7.46 -12.35 16.60
N TRP A 277 8.14 -12.05 15.49
CA TRP A 277 8.83 -13.06 14.67
C TRP A 277 9.90 -13.81 15.45
N GLU A 278 10.69 -13.11 16.27
CA GLU A 278 11.70 -13.70 17.14
C GLU A 278 11.11 -14.71 18.15
N GLN A 279 9.91 -14.44 18.70
CA GLN A 279 9.23 -15.42 19.55
C GLN A 279 8.79 -16.66 18.77
N LEU A 280 8.27 -16.48 17.55
CA LEU A 280 7.86 -17.60 16.69
C LEU A 280 9.06 -18.49 16.30
N MET A 281 10.24 -17.90 16.07
CA MET A 281 11.48 -18.63 15.78
C MET A 281 11.99 -19.46 16.98
N LEU A 282 11.48 -19.19 18.19
CA LEU A 282 11.75 -19.98 19.40
C LEU A 282 10.64 -21.03 19.66
N ASP A 283 9.83 -21.36 18.65
CA ASP A 283 8.69 -22.27 18.71
C ASP A 283 7.63 -21.86 19.76
N ARG A 284 7.54 -20.57 20.08
CA ARG A 284 6.51 -20.03 20.97
C ARG A 284 5.31 -19.56 20.17
N THR A 285 4.12 -19.69 20.75
CA THR A 285 2.93 -19.02 20.23
C THR A 285 2.84 -17.61 20.81
N VAL A 286 2.54 -16.64 19.96
CA VAL A 286 2.28 -15.25 20.36
C VAL A 286 0.79 -14.98 20.33
N TYR A 287 0.29 -14.30 21.36
CA TYR A 287 -1.11 -13.91 21.48
C TYR A 287 -1.26 -12.41 21.65
N LEU A 288 -2.30 -11.84 21.05
CA LEU A 288 -2.83 -10.53 21.41
C LEU A 288 -3.90 -10.71 22.50
N ASP A 289 -3.70 -10.07 23.65
CA ASP A 289 -4.66 -10.06 24.76
C ASP A 289 -5.39 -8.72 24.80
N ALA A 290 -6.64 -8.72 24.36
CA ALA A 290 -7.53 -7.56 24.37
C ALA A 290 -8.57 -7.61 25.51
N ARG A 291 -8.52 -8.63 26.39
CA ARG A 291 -9.56 -8.90 27.40
C ARG A 291 -9.63 -7.82 28.48
N GLY A 292 -8.53 -7.10 28.70
CA GLY A 292 -8.46 -5.98 29.64
C GLY A 292 -9.10 -4.68 29.13
N ILE A 293 -9.54 -4.62 27.86
CA ILE A 293 -10.13 -3.44 27.27
C ILE A 293 -11.64 -3.40 27.60
N PRO A 294 -12.14 -2.36 28.31
CA PRO A 294 -13.56 -2.21 28.57
C PRO A 294 -14.37 -2.11 27.28
N ASP A 295 -15.51 -2.81 27.23
CA ASP A 295 -16.45 -2.82 26.12
C ASP A 295 -15.81 -3.08 24.74
N VAL A 296 -14.73 -3.88 24.71
CA VAL A 296 -13.92 -4.12 23.50
C VAL A 296 -14.75 -4.55 22.29
N ARG A 297 -15.83 -5.31 22.52
CA ARG A 297 -16.72 -5.76 21.44
C ARG A 297 -17.44 -4.61 20.74
N THR A 298 -17.93 -3.66 21.53
CA THR A 298 -18.69 -2.50 21.05
C THR A 298 -17.75 -1.46 20.44
N ARG A 299 -16.54 -1.34 20.98
CA ARG A 299 -15.51 -0.43 20.47
C ARG A 299 -14.88 -0.91 19.16
N PHE A 300 -14.79 -2.23 18.96
CA PHE A 300 -14.19 -2.86 17.77
C PHE A 300 -15.12 -3.93 17.17
N PRO A 301 -16.27 -3.52 16.60
CA PRO A 301 -17.30 -4.44 16.13
C PRO A 301 -16.85 -5.27 14.92
N GLU A 302 -16.11 -4.71 13.97
CA GLU A 302 -15.59 -5.46 12.82
C GLU A 302 -14.52 -6.46 13.25
N VAL A 303 -13.60 -6.08 14.16
CA VAL A 303 -12.60 -7.03 14.68
C VAL A 303 -13.28 -8.14 15.48
N THR A 304 -14.31 -7.82 16.27
CA THR A 304 -15.13 -8.80 16.99
C THR A 304 -15.79 -9.78 16.02
N ARG A 305 -16.36 -9.26 14.93
CA ARG A 305 -16.98 -10.06 13.88
C ARG A 305 -15.96 -10.97 13.20
N LEU A 306 -14.78 -10.44 12.84
CA LEU A 306 -13.70 -11.21 12.20
C LEU A 306 -13.15 -12.32 13.11
N ALA A 307 -12.98 -12.05 14.41
CA ALA A 307 -12.58 -13.06 15.38
C ALA A 307 -13.69 -14.13 15.52
N GLY A 308 -14.95 -13.71 15.63
CA GLY A 308 -16.11 -14.60 15.75
C GLY A 308 -16.30 -15.51 14.53
N ASP A 309 -16.10 -15.00 13.31
CA ASP A 309 -16.09 -15.79 12.08
C ASP A 309 -15.05 -16.94 12.13
N CYS A 310 -14.01 -16.78 12.94
CA CYS A 310 -12.94 -17.75 13.15
C CYS A 310 -13.12 -18.57 14.44
N GLY A 311 -14.27 -18.47 15.10
CA GLY A 311 -14.58 -19.19 16.33
C GLY A 311 -13.88 -18.66 17.57
N LEU A 312 -13.39 -17.42 17.55
CA LEU A 312 -12.68 -16.77 18.64
C LEU A 312 -13.49 -15.61 19.23
N ASP A 313 -13.31 -15.39 20.51
CA ASP A 313 -13.95 -14.31 21.25
C ASP A 313 -12.94 -13.20 21.62
N LEU A 314 -13.07 -12.02 21.00
CA LEU A 314 -12.22 -10.85 21.28
C LEU A 314 -12.16 -10.47 22.78
N ALA A 315 -13.24 -10.68 23.53
CA ALA A 315 -13.31 -10.31 24.95
C ALA A 315 -12.99 -11.46 25.91
N GLY A 316 -12.96 -12.70 25.42
CA GLY A 316 -12.80 -13.91 26.23
C GLY A 316 -11.47 -14.63 26.01
N ASP A 317 -10.94 -14.58 24.79
CA ASP A 317 -9.84 -15.42 24.35
C ASP A 317 -8.53 -14.65 24.19
N LEU A 318 -7.43 -15.39 24.25
CA LEU A 318 -6.14 -14.95 23.74
C LEU A 318 -6.11 -15.21 22.24
N LEU A 319 -5.94 -14.17 21.42
CA LEU A 319 -6.00 -14.27 19.96
C LEU A 319 -4.62 -14.61 19.40
N PRO A 320 -4.40 -15.76 18.74
CA PRO A 320 -3.09 -16.11 18.20
C PRO A 320 -2.74 -15.18 17.04
N VAL A 321 -1.52 -14.67 17.03
CA VAL A 321 -1.07 -13.70 16.02
C VAL A 321 0.31 -14.03 15.46
N ARG A 322 0.55 -13.60 14.22
CA ARG A 322 1.88 -13.58 13.61
C ARG A 322 2.04 -12.36 12.69
N PRO A 323 3.28 -12.00 12.33
CA PRO A 323 3.53 -10.97 11.33
C PRO A 323 2.96 -11.39 9.97
N ALA A 324 2.20 -10.50 9.37
CA ALA A 324 1.63 -10.72 8.04
C ALA A 324 1.96 -9.53 7.15
N LEU A 325 2.36 -9.80 5.91
CA LEU A 325 2.68 -8.73 4.99
C LEU A 325 1.44 -7.84 4.75
N HIS A 326 1.65 -6.53 4.81
CA HIS A 326 0.57 -5.57 4.93
C HIS A 326 0.66 -4.39 3.98
N TYR A 327 1.86 -3.84 3.73
CA TYR A 327 2.02 -2.65 2.88
C TYR A 327 3.34 -2.66 2.12
N SER A 328 3.37 -2.11 0.90
CA SER A 328 4.60 -1.82 0.16
C SER A 328 4.97 -0.34 0.29
N MET A 329 6.14 -0.02 0.85
CA MET A 329 6.63 1.37 0.89
C MET A 329 7.36 1.74 -0.41
N GLY A 330 8.00 0.75 -1.04
CA GLY A 330 8.56 0.89 -2.39
C GLY A 330 7.55 0.60 -3.49
N GLY A 331 7.94 0.87 -4.73
CA GLY A 331 7.06 0.84 -5.89
C GLY A 331 7.64 1.59 -7.08
N VAL A 332 6.76 2.10 -7.94
CA VAL A 332 7.11 2.95 -9.09
C VAL A 332 7.52 4.32 -8.59
N THR A 333 8.74 4.73 -8.89
CA THR A 333 9.31 5.99 -8.36
C THR A 333 8.67 7.18 -9.05
N VAL A 334 8.22 8.13 -8.24
CA VAL A 334 7.56 9.35 -8.70
C VAL A 334 8.21 10.60 -8.13
N ASP A 335 8.09 11.72 -8.85
CA ASP A 335 8.41 13.03 -8.31
C ASP A 335 7.27 13.63 -7.49
N ALA A 336 7.46 14.87 -7.02
CA ALA A 336 6.48 15.62 -6.25
C ALA A 336 5.14 15.87 -6.98
N ARG A 337 5.10 15.68 -8.30
CA ARG A 337 3.90 15.83 -9.16
C ARG A 337 3.34 14.47 -9.57
N SER A 338 3.76 13.39 -8.90
CA SER A 338 3.39 12.01 -9.21
C SER A 338 3.85 11.52 -10.59
N ARG A 339 4.78 12.23 -11.26
CA ARG A 339 5.32 11.83 -12.57
C ARG A 339 6.36 10.73 -12.40
N THR A 340 6.31 9.70 -13.23
CA THR A 340 7.36 8.68 -13.31
C THR A 340 8.49 9.12 -14.26
N SER A 341 9.52 8.27 -14.42
CA SER A 341 10.55 8.48 -15.44
C SER A 341 10.05 8.27 -16.89
N VAL A 342 8.83 7.73 -17.10
CA VAL A 342 8.24 7.48 -18.42
C VAL A 342 7.27 8.62 -18.80
N PRO A 343 7.46 9.30 -19.94
CA PRO A 343 6.57 10.38 -20.36
C PRO A 343 5.11 9.94 -20.52
N GLY A 344 4.19 10.68 -19.90
CA GLY A 344 2.76 10.37 -19.94
C GLY A 344 2.31 9.31 -18.92
N LEU A 345 3.20 8.90 -18.01
CA LEU A 345 2.90 7.94 -16.95
C LEU A 345 3.05 8.57 -15.56
N TRP A 346 1.97 8.55 -14.79
CA TRP A 346 1.90 8.90 -13.38
C TRP A 346 1.63 7.66 -12.53
N ALA A 347 1.96 7.73 -11.24
CA ALA A 347 1.59 6.71 -10.26
C ALA A 347 1.15 7.33 -8.93
N ALA A 348 0.15 6.72 -8.30
CA ALA A 348 -0.48 7.22 -7.08
C ALA A 348 -0.91 6.09 -6.13
N GLY A 349 -0.82 6.36 -4.82
CA GLY A 349 -1.05 5.39 -3.76
C GLY A 349 0.04 4.33 -3.67
N GLU A 350 -0.29 3.17 -3.11
CA GLU A 350 0.68 2.11 -2.73
C GLU A 350 1.51 1.53 -3.89
N VAL A 351 1.07 1.70 -5.15
CA VAL A 351 1.90 1.30 -6.31
C VAL A 351 3.15 2.18 -6.46
N SER A 352 3.15 3.36 -5.85
CA SER A 352 4.19 4.38 -6.02
C SER A 352 5.17 4.44 -4.85
N ARG A 353 6.44 4.71 -5.16
CA ARG A 353 7.46 5.10 -4.19
C ARG A 353 7.53 6.62 -4.16
N THR A 354 6.78 7.21 -3.24
CA THR A 354 6.62 8.68 -3.10
C THR A 354 7.72 9.35 -2.28
N GLY A 355 8.35 8.58 -1.37
CA GLY A 355 9.23 9.10 -0.33
C GLY A 355 8.53 9.39 1.00
N LEU A 356 7.19 9.26 1.12
CA LEU A 356 6.47 9.54 2.37
C LEU A 356 6.88 8.61 3.54
N HIS A 357 7.00 7.32 3.27
CA HIS A 357 7.08 6.30 4.33
C HIS A 357 8.50 5.96 4.78
N GLY A 358 9.53 6.35 4.04
CA GLY A 358 10.89 5.88 4.29
C GLY A 358 10.95 4.36 4.38
N ALA A 359 11.63 3.83 5.40
CA ALA A 359 11.82 2.40 5.59
C ALA A 359 10.74 1.71 6.41
N ASN A 360 9.76 2.44 6.94
CA ASN A 360 8.63 1.87 7.66
C ASN A 360 7.45 2.86 7.73
N ARG A 361 6.27 2.43 7.32
CA ARG A 361 5.09 3.29 7.28
C ARG A 361 4.50 3.54 8.66
N LEU A 362 4.20 4.79 8.99
CA LEU A 362 3.32 5.16 10.11
C LEU A 362 1.88 4.71 9.85
N ALA A 363 1.21 4.18 10.88
CA ALA A 363 -0.17 3.73 10.76
C ALA A 363 -1.09 4.87 10.29
N SER A 364 -2.20 4.52 9.63
CA SER A 364 -3.17 5.47 9.07
C SER A 364 -2.66 6.53 8.05
N ASN A 365 -1.38 6.51 7.64
CA ASN A 365 -0.87 7.35 6.55
C ASN A 365 -1.14 6.80 5.12
N SER A 366 -1.51 5.53 4.95
CA SER A 366 -1.68 4.94 3.59
C SER A 366 -2.91 5.47 2.85
N LEU A 367 -4.05 5.64 3.55
CA LEU A 367 -5.25 6.24 2.95
C LEU A 367 -5.04 7.73 2.66
N LEU A 368 -4.30 8.43 3.52
CA LEU A 368 -3.86 9.81 3.29
C LEU A 368 -3.01 9.91 2.02
N GLU A 369 -1.98 9.08 1.88
CA GLU A 369 -1.15 9.03 0.68
C GLU A 369 -1.98 8.77 -0.57
N ALA A 370 -2.86 7.75 -0.53
CA ALA A 370 -3.71 7.39 -1.65
C ALA A 370 -4.54 8.59 -2.12
N PHE A 371 -5.18 9.31 -1.20
CA PHE A 371 -5.96 10.50 -1.54
C PHE A 371 -5.07 11.62 -2.11
N VAL A 372 -4.01 12.01 -1.39
CA VAL A 372 -3.19 13.17 -1.77
C VAL A 372 -2.49 12.93 -3.11
N THR A 373 -1.89 11.75 -3.31
CA THR A 373 -1.18 11.44 -4.55
C THR A 373 -2.13 11.23 -5.73
N GLY A 374 -3.32 10.66 -5.51
CA GLY A 374 -4.35 10.57 -6.54
C GLY A 374 -4.77 11.95 -7.04
N ARG A 375 -4.99 12.90 -6.10
CA ARG A 375 -5.30 14.30 -6.41
C ARG A 375 -4.17 15.00 -7.16
N VAL A 376 -2.92 14.83 -6.72
CA VAL A 376 -1.74 15.41 -7.37
C VAL A 376 -1.56 14.87 -8.79
N ALA A 377 -1.64 13.55 -8.98
CA ALA A 377 -1.52 12.93 -10.30
C ALA A 377 -2.59 13.42 -11.27
N ALA A 378 -3.83 13.56 -10.81
CA ALA A 378 -4.93 14.03 -11.65
C ALA A 378 -4.77 15.49 -12.07
N SER A 379 -4.38 16.38 -11.14
CA SER A 379 -4.12 17.78 -11.46
C SER A 379 -3.00 17.90 -12.50
N ASP A 380 -1.85 17.25 -12.26
CA ASP A 380 -0.72 17.33 -13.19
C ASP A 380 -1.03 16.70 -14.56
N ALA A 381 -1.75 15.57 -14.59
CA ALA A 381 -2.18 14.94 -15.83
C ALA A 381 -3.22 15.75 -16.61
N SER A 382 -4.05 16.54 -15.93
CA SER A 382 -5.02 17.43 -16.58
C SER A 382 -4.31 18.62 -17.24
N ASP A 383 -3.39 19.24 -16.50
CA ASP A 383 -2.66 20.45 -16.90
C ASP A 383 -1.47 20.17 -17.83
N TRP A 384 -1.16 18.91 -18.11
CA TRP A 384 0.01 18.53 -18.92
C TRP A 384 -0.11 19.00 -20.38
N ASP A 385 0.86 19.81 -20.80
CA ASP A 385 0.93 20.44 -22.14
C ASP A 385 1.74 19.62 -23.17
N GLY A 386 2.24 18.45 -22.79
CA GLY A 386 3.15 17.63 -23.61
C GLY A 386 4.61 17.66 -23.17
N THR A 387 5.01 18.61 -22.31
CA THR A 387 6.39 18.73 -21.82
C THR A 387 6.65 17.78 -20.65
N TRP A 388 7.65 16.90 -20.78
CA TRP A 388 8.01 15.93 -19.75
C TRP A 388 9.44 16.12 -19.24
N ALA A 389 9.57 16.62 -18.01
CA ALA A 389 10.86 16.79 -17.32
C ALA A 389 10.70 16.43 -15.84
N PRO A 390 10.61 15.12 -15.49
CA PRO A 390 10.48 14.67 -14.11
C PRO A 390 11.83 14.79 -13.40
N THR A 391 11.80 14.92 -12.07
CA THR A 391 13.04 14.84 -11.26
C THR A 391 13.47 13.39 -11.00
N VAL A 392 12.70 12.41 -11.47
CA VAL A 392 12.99 10.97 -11.34
C VAL A 392 14.04 10.58 -12.39
N ALA A 393 15.12 9.93 -11.96
CA ALA A 393 16.12 9.44 -12.91
C ALA A 393 15.56 8.26 -13.74
N PRO A 394 16.14 7.96 -14.92
CA PRO A 394 15.78 6.78 -15.69
C PRO A 394 15.92 5.47 -14.90
N ALA A 395 15.18 4.44 -15.33
CA ALA A 395 15.32 3.10 -14.77
C ALA A 395 16.73 2.54 -15.00
N GLU A 396 17.17 1.67 -14.09
CA GLU A 396 18.37 0.88 -14.33
C GLU A 396 18.14 -0.08 -15.49
N PRO A 397 18.99 -0.10 -16.54
CA PRO A 397 18.76 -0.97 -17.70
C PRO A 397 18.61 -2.45 -17.33
N ALA A 398 19.33 -2.90 -16.30
CA ALA A 398 19.28 -4.28 -15.82
C ALA A 398 17.96 -4.65 -15.13
N THR A 399 17.08 -3.71 -14.78
CA THR A 399 15.78 -4.01 -14.18
C THR A 399 14.65 -4.03 -15.21
N VAL A 400 14.87 -3.49 -16.42
CA VAL A 400 13.86 -3.38 -17.47
C VAL A 400 13.87 -4.65 -18.32
N VAL A 401 12.83 -5.47 -18.19
CA VAL A 401 12.65 -6.71 -18.98
C VAL A 401 11.39 -6.59 -19.83
N PRO A 402 11.49 -6.30 -21.14
CA PRO A 402 10.31 -6.17 -22.00
C PRO A 402 9.47 -7.44 -22.05
N ARG A 403 8.17 -7.29 -22.33
CA ARG A 403 7.31 -8.44 -22.65
C ARG A 403 7.80 -9.09 -23.95
N GLY A 404 7.73 -10.42 -24.02
CA GLY A 404 8.07 -11.17 -25.23
C GLY A 404 9.55 -11.54 -25.39
N VAL A 405 10.43 -11.09 -24.48
CA VAL A 405 11.73 -11.76 -24.31
C VAL A 405 11.42 -13.18 -23.86
N THR A 406 11.77 -14.17 -24.69
CA THR A 406 11.48 -15.58 -24.42
C THR A 406 12.17 -15.98 -23.12
N SER A 407 11.38 -16.12 -22.06
CA SER A 407 11.78 -16.85 -20.87
C SER A 407 12.16 -18.26 -21.30
N ALA A 408 13.38 -18.71 -21.01
CA ALA A 408 13.81 -20.07 -21.31
C ALA A 408 12.96 -21.13 -20.57
N SER A 409 12.26 -20.71 -19.50
CA SER A 409 11.49 -21.57 -18.62
C SER A 409 10.00 -21.22 -18.60
N ALA A 410 9.16 -22.23 -18.34
CA ALA A 410 7.72 -22.08 -18.11
C ALA A 410 7.44 -21.13 -16.92
N PRO A 411 6.25 -20.48 -16.83
CA PRO A 411 5.92 -19.63 -15.68
C PRO A 411 6.07 -20.36 -14.34
N MET A 412 6.64 -19.67 -13.34
CA MET A 412 6.70 -20.21 -11.98
C MET A 412 5.31 -20.20 -11.35
N SER A 413 4.92 -21.28 -10.67
CA SER A 413 3.62 -21.33 -10.00
C SER A 413 3.54 -20.29 -8.87
N LEU A 414 2.38 -19.66 -8.71
CA LEU A 414 2.16 -18.66 -7.65
C LEU A 414 2.45 -19.19 -6.22
N PRO A 415 2.11 -20.45 -5.86
CA PRO A 415 2.53 -21.02 -4.57
C PRO A 415 4.05 -21.09 -4.41
N ALA A 416 4.80 -21.43 -5.46
CA ALA A 416 6.27 -21.44 -5.41
C ALA A 416 6.83 -20.04 -5.25
N VAL A 417 6.30 -19.04 -5.96
CA VAL A 417 6.69 -17.63 -5.78
C VAL A 417 6.49 -17.18 -4.35
N ARG A 418 5.32 -17.48 -3.76
CA ARG A 418 5.01 -17.15 -2.37
C ARG A 418 5.96 -17.83 -1.39
N ALA A 419 6.24 -19.12 -1.59
CA ALA A 419 7.17 -19.84 -0.73
C ALA A 419 8.58 -19.21 -0.76
N THR A 420 9.10 -18.94 -1.96
CA THR A 420 10.43 -18.34 -2.14
C THR A 420 10.51 -16.93 -1.56
N LEU A 421 9.54 -16.05 -1.84
CA LEU A 421 9.52 -14.70 -1.26
C LEU A 421 9.29 -14.72 0.25
N GLY A 422 8.44 -15.62 0.75
CA GLY A 422 8.20 -15.76 2.18
C GLY A 422 9.46 -16.15 2.95
N ALA A 423 10.29 -17.01 2.36
CA ALA A 423 11.57 -17.42 2.95
C ALA A 423 12.66 -16.35 2.82
N ALA A 424 12.82 -15.74 1.64
CA ALA A 424 13.94 -14.84 1.37
C ALA A 424 13.68 -13.37 1.73
N CYS A 425 12.44 -12.92 1.55
CA CYS A 425 12.02 -11.53 1.73
C CYS A 425 11.01 -11.41 2.89
N GLY A 426 11.22 -12.18 3.96
CA GLY A 426 10.44 -12.14 5.19
C GLY A 426 10.83 -10.97 6.11
N VAL A 427 10.45 -11.10 7.39
CA VAL A 427 10.78 -10.13 8.46
C VAL A 427 12.30 -10.05 8.65
N LEU A 428 12.97 -11.20 8.71
CA LEU A 428 14.43 -11.33 8.78
C LEU A 428 14.94 -11.88 7.46
N ARG A 429 16.13 -11.43 7.04
CA ARG A 429 16.71 -11.72 5.71
C ARG A 429 18.21 -11.91 5.83
N ASP A 430 18.80 -12.65 4.91
CA ASP A 430 20.25 -12.81 4.79
C ASP A 430 20.68 -12.85 3.31
N GLY A 431 21.93 -12.49 3.03
CA GLY A 431 22.47 -12.42 1.68
C GLY A 431 22.35 -13.73 0.88
N PRO A 432 22.81 -14.88 1.42
CA PRO A 432 22.69 -16.17 0.73
C PRO A 432 21.26 -16.53 0.31
N THR A 433 20.28 -16.39 1.21
CA THR A 433 18.87 -16.70 0.90
C THR A 433 18.29 -15.71 -0.12
N LEU A 434 18.65 -14.44 -0.04
CA LEU A 434 18.27 -13.42 -1.03
C LEU A 434 18.85 -13.72 -2.42
N GLN A 435 20.13 -14.08 -2.51
CA GLN A 435 20.76 -14.46 -3.78
C GLN A 435 20.07 -15.69 -4.38
N ALA A 436 19.82 -16.73 -3.58
CA ALA A 436 19.12 -17.93 -4.06
C ALA A 436 17.72 -17.61 -4.61
N ALA A 437 17.00 -16.64 -4.02
CA ALA A 437 15.71 -16.18 -4.54
C ALA A 437 15.84 -15.43 -5.87
N VAL A 438 16.85 -14.56 -6.01
CA VAL A 438 17.15 -13.88 -7.29
C VAL A 438 17.41 -14.92 -8.39
N ASP A 439 18.29 -15.88 -8.13
CA ASP A 439 18.65 -16.94 -9.08
C ASP A 439 17.44 -17.82 -9.42
N ALA A 440 16.53 -18.06 -8.47
CA ALA A 440 15.33 -18.85 -8.68
C ALA A 440 14.30 -18.14 -9.57
N PHE A 441 14.18 -16.81 -9.51
CA PHE A 441 13.21 -16.05 -10.32
C PHE A 441 13.73 -15.63 -11.69
N GLU A 442 15.04 -15.43 -11.84
CA GLU A 442 15.67 -14.95 -13.08
C GLU A 442 15.34 -15.78 -14.34
N PRO A 443 15.17 -17.11 -14.29
CA PRO A 443 14.75 -17.89 -15.45
C PRO A 443 13.30 -17.66 -15.90
N HIS A 444 12.49 -16.91 -15.13
CA HIS A 444 11.04 -16.79 -15.28
C HIS A 444 10.53 -15.35 -15.50
N LEU A 445 11.40 -14.40 -15.85
CA LEU A 445 11.06 -12.96 -15.94
C LEU A 445 10.06 -12.60 -17.06
N GLY A 446 9.69 -13.56 -17.92
CA GLY A 446 8.58 -13.42 -18.86
C GLY A 446 7.20 -13.40 -18.18
N ASP A 447 7.08 -13.98 -16.99
CA ASP A 447 5.88 -13.93 -16.15
C ASP A 447 5.91 -12.70 -15.23
N ASP A 448 4.79 -11.98 -15.10
CA ASP A 448 4.76 -10.73 -14.33
C ASP A 448 4.91 -10.94 -12.83
N VAL A 449 4.38 -12.04 -12.30
CA VAL A 449 4.45 -12.34 -10.87
C VAL A 449 5.88 -12.68 -10.49
N ALA A 450 6.54 -13.54 -11.26
CA ALA A 450 7.95 -13.86 -11.07
C ALA A 450 8.86 -12.65 -11.29
N TYR A 451 8.56 -11.80 -12.27
CA TYR A 451 9.31 -10.57 -12.52
C TYR A 451 9.24 -9.58 -11.36
N VAL A 452 8.06 -9.34 -10.79
CA VAL A 452 7.92 -8.49 -9.58
C VAL A 452 8.66 -9.11 -8.39
N ALA A 453 8.52 -10.43 -8.20
CA ALA A 453 9.24 -11.13 -7.13
C ALA A 453 10.77 -11.02 -7.26
N TRP A 454 11.29 -11.11 -8.48
CA TRP A 454 12.69 -10.90 -8.79
C TRP A 454 13.14 -9.47 -8.49
N LEU A 455 12.35 -8.45 -8.89
CA LEU A 455 12.66 -7.05 -8.59
C LEU A 455 12.74 -6.81 -7.07
N ILE A 456 11.83 -7.40 -6.29
CA ILE A 456 11.84 -7.34 -4.81
C ILE A 456 13.12 -7.99 -4.25
N ALA A 457 13.40 -9.24 -4.65
CA ALA A 457 14.57 -9.99 -4.15
C ALA A 457 15.89 -9.30 -4.51
N ARG A 458 16.02 -8.79 -5.74
CA ARG A 458 17.17 -8.00 -6.18
C ARG A 458 17.33 -6.70 -5.40
N SER A 459 16.21 -5.98 -5.20
CA SER A 459 16.22 -4.77 -4.37
C SER A 459 16.71 -5.11 -2.97
N ALA A 460 16.25 -6.20 -2.36
CA ALA A 460 16.66 -6.59 -1.01
C ALA A 460 18.12 -7.02 -0.94
N LEU A 461 18.61 -7.78 -1.94
CA LEU A 461 20.00 -8.21 -2.02
C LEU A 461 20.96 -7.01 -2.15
N ALA A 462 20.58 -6.00 -2.92
CA ALA A 462 21.37 -4.79 -3.14
C ALA A 462 21.50 -3.88 -1.90
N HIS A 463 20.73 -4.13 -0.83
CA HIS A 463 20.77 -3.38 0.42
C HIS A 463 21.31 -4.29 1.54
N PRO A 464 22.63 -4.24 1.85
CA PRO A 464 23.25 -5.10 2.84
C PRO A 464 23.02 -4.67 4.30
N HIS A 465 22.39 -3.51 4.53
CA HIS A 465 22.22 -2.92 5.85
C HIS A 465 20.77 -2.88 6.28
N SER A 466 20.54 -3.12 7.57
CA SER A 466 19.23 -3.07 8.20
C SER A 466 18.74 -1.64 8.34
N VAL A 467 17.50 -1.39 7.92
CA VAL A 467 16.81 -0.12 8.12
C VAL A 467 15.29 -0.35 8.16
N GLY A 468 14.65 0.08 9.25
CA GLY A 468 13.21 -0.09 9.46
C GLY A 468 12.72 -1.53 9.24
N ALA A 469 11.82 -1.70 8.27
CA ALA A 469 11.22 -3.00 7.93
C ALA A 469 12.14 -3.95 7.13
N HIS A 470 13.32 -3.50 6.70
CA HIS A 470 14.35 -4.35 6.11
C HIS A 470 15.39 -4.71 7.17
N ARG A 471 15.41 -5.98 7.60
CA ARG A 471 16.32 -6.46 8.65
C ARG A 471 17.19 -7.60 8.13
N ARG A 472 18.49 -7.34 8.08
CA ARG A 472 19.55 -8.24 7.62
C ARG A 472 20.22 -8.88 8.84
N THR A 473 20.16 -10.20 8.94
CA THR A 473 20.80 -10.96 10.04
C THR A 473 22.31 -11.07 9.85
N ASP A 474 22.80 -10.79 8.65
CA ASP A 474 24.19 -10.74 8.24
C ASP A 474 24.75 -9.31 8.16
N ASP A 475 24.03 -8.32 8.68
CA ASP A 475 24.52 -6.94 8.77
C ASP A 475 25.55 -6.82 9.89
N VAL A 476 26.81 -6.62 9.50
CA VAL A 476 27.95 -6.49 10.42
C VAL A 476 28.23 -5.05 10.85
N THR A 477 27.37 -4.09 10.50
CA THR A 477 27.55 -2.71 10.98
C THR A 477 27.31 -2.65 12.50
N GLU A 478 28.36 -2.26 13.24
CA GLU A 478 28.32 -2.10 14.71
C GLU A 478 27.20 -1.12 15.10
N GLY A 479 26.10 -1.63 15.69
CA GLY A 479 25.05 -0.81 16.30
C GLY A 479 23.60 -1.09 15.87
N ALA A 480 23.34 -2.03 14.96
CA ALA A 480 21.97 -2.31 14.46
C ALA A 480 21.08 -3.19 15.37
N HIS A 481 21.54 -3.54 16.58
CA HIS A 481 20.75 -4.23 17.59
C HIS A 481 20.52 -3.34 18.82
N VAL A 482 19.41 -2.58 18.81
CA VAL A 482 18.70 -2.14 20.02
C VAL A 482 17.20 -2.19 19.75
#